data_AF-A0A1B0A3B0-F1
#
_entry.id   AF-A0A1B0A3B0-F1
#
_cell.length_a   1.000
_cell.length_b   1.000
_cell.length_c   1.000
_cell.angle_alpha   90.00
_cell.angle_beta   90.00
_cell.angle_gamma   90.00
#
_symmetry.space_group_name_H-M   'P 1'
#
loop_
_entity.id
_entity.type
_entity.pdbx_description
1 polymer ?
#
loop_
_entity_poly.entity_id
_entity_poly.type
_entity_poly.pdbx_seq_one_letter_code
_entity_poly.pdbx_strand_id
1 'polypeptide(L)'
;MGAEVIVTIKEFFDIPLKFCLTLGIRLYKWSETERTTILQVFLLTNLLLHTSVYPFFLVIYQIKIDPNDLLGRTTSLAISLFCVNAVSKILFVARHYKELRKIIHKLIKYFPTTSDGQKNFNLHYEFKTMRRVSSIMLWTHLSTAVLFDFTPPITFGIEYMNSGGTKQFNFILPYGIWYPWDHQASAIMFVFTYMTQLLGSYVAVASFVVPDLLLISIVALANMNFRYISKLIREFQPTGTNEDFKSLGQILHYHDDILK
;
A
#
# COMPACT_ATOMS: atom_id res chain seq x y z
N MET A 1 9.27 33.33 -16.72
CA MET A 1 8.08 32.68 -16.13
C MET A 1 8.25 31.19 -16.31
N GLY A 2 8.55 30.45 -15.24
CA GLY A 2 8.56 28.98 -15.30
C GLY A 2 7.12 28.50 -15.50
N ALA A 3 6.89 27.61 -16.45
CA ALA A 3 5.58 27.00 -16.63
C ALA A 3 5.12 26.39 -15.30
N GLU A 4 3.96 26.82 -14.79
CA GLU A 4 3.36 26.18 -13.61
C GLU A 4 3.06 24.73 -13.95
N VAL A 5 3.70 23.80 -13.25
CA VAL A 5 3.53 22.37 -13.47
C VAL A 5 2.13 21.98 -13.05
N ILE A 6 1.29 21.65 -14.04
CA ILE A 6 -0.08 21.17 -13.82
C ILE A 6 0.00 19.74 -13.29
N VAL A 7 -0.48 19.53 -12.07
CA VAL A 7 -0.56 18.19 -11.46
C VAL A 7 -1.74 17.45 -12.06
N THR A 8 -1.55 16.18 -12.39
CA THR A 8 -2.57 15.30 -12.95
C THR A 8 -3.14 14.37 -11.88
N ILE A 9 -4.39 13.94 -12.06
CA ILE A 9 -4.97 12.92 -11.18
C ILE A 9 -4.19 11.60 -11.18
N LYS A 10 -3.52 11.27 -12.29
CA LYS A 10 -2.66 10.10 -12.36
C LYS A 10 -1.53 10.16 -11.32
N GLU A 11 -0.99 11.35 -11.05
CA GLU A 11 0.06 11.56 -10.05
C GLU A 11 -0.46 11.37 -8.62
N PHE A 12 -1.75 11.62 -8.36
CA PHE A 12 -2.38 11.37 -7.06
C PHE A 12 -2.44 9.89 -6.69
N PHE A 13 -2.55 9.01 -7.70
CA PHE A 13 -2.66 7.57 -7.52
C PHE A 13 -1.38 6.82 -7.91
N ASP A 14 -0.30 7.51 -8.31
CA ASP A 14 0.84 6.84 -8.91
C ASP A 14 1.54 5.87 -7.94
N ILE A 15 1.68 6.23 -6.65
CA ILE A 15 2.37 5.41 -5.65
C ILE A 15 1.57 4.14 -5.42
N PRO A 16 0.30 4.21 -4.98
CA PRO A 16 -0.47 2.99 -4.73
C PRO A 16 -0.61 2.14 -5.99
N LEU A 17 -0.85 2.73 -7.17
CA LEU A 17 -1.01 1.96 -8.40
C LEU A 17 0.29 1.31 -8.87
N LYS A 18 1.45 1.99 -8.75
CA LYS A 18 2.74 1.38 -9.05
C LYS A 18 3.03 0.20 -8.13
N PHE A 19 2.71 0.30 -6.85
CA PHE A 19 2.85 -0.82 -5.91
C PHE A 19 1.81 -1.93 -6.13
N CYS A 20 0.61 -1.65 -6.61
CA CYS A 20 -0.27 -2.72 -7.11
C CYS A 20 0.41 -3.51 -8.23
N LEU A 21 1.09 -2.82 -9.16
CA LEU A 21 1.75 -3.48 -10.29
C LEU A 21 2.91 -4.39 -9.84
N THR A 22 3.63 -4.03 -8.76
CA THR A 22 4.69 -4.89 -8.20
C THR A 22 4.14 -6.13 -7.51
N LEU A 23 2.86 -6.13 -7.12
CA LEU A 23 2.12 -7.31 -6.68
C LEU A 23 1.48 -8.10 -7.85
N GLY A 24 1.70 -7.66 -9.10
CA GLY A 24 1.03 -8.23 -10.27
C GLY A 24 -0.43 -7.83 -10.42
N ILE A 25 -0.94 -6.93 -9.56
CA ILE A 25 -2.32 -6.44 -9.59
C ILE A 25 -2.39 -5.21 -10.50
N ARG A 26 -3.22 -5.26 -11.54
CA ARG A 26 -3.58 -4.08 -12.33
C ARG A 26 -4.97 -3.58 -11.94
N LEU A 27 -5.01 -2.74 -10.92
CA LEU A 27 -6.27 -2.21 -10.36
C LEU A 27 -6.97 -1.22 -11.32
N TYR A 28 -6.18 -0.40 -12.02
CA TYR A 28 -6.67 0.61 -12.95
C TYR A 28 -5.90 0.52 -14.28
N LYS A 29 -6.62 0.64 -15.40
CA LYS A 29 -6.04 0.75 -16.74
C LYS A 29 -6.20 2.19 -17.20
N TRP A 30 -5.08 2.84 -17.54
CA TRP A 30 -5.12 4.20 -18.06
C TRP A 30 -5.36 4.23 -19.58
N SER A 31 -5.13 3.10 -20.25
CA SER A 31 -5.41 2.91 -21.68
C SER A 31 -5.94 1.49 -21.95
N GLU A 32 -6.82 1.34 -22.93
CA GLU A 32 -7.36 0.04 -23.35
C GLU A 32 -6.29 -0.89 -23.95
N THR A 33 -5.20 -0.31 -24.47
CA THR A 33 -4.07 -1.04 -25.06
C THR A 33 -3.12 -1.68 -24.03
N GLU A 34 -3.27 -1.37 -22.74
CA GLU A 34 -2.42 -1.93 -21.69
C GLU A 34 -2.71 -3.43 -21.47
N ARG A 35 -1.77 -4.29 -21.90
CA ARG A 35 -1.81 -5.76 -21.74
C ARG A 35 -1.11 -6.23 -20.48
N THR A 36 -1.60 -7.32 -19.89
CA THR A 36 -0.96 -7.96 -18.73
C THR A 36 0.32 -8.64 -19.20
N THR A 37 1.43 -8.42 -18.51
CA THR A 37 2.72 -9.02 -18.87
C THR A 37 2.91 -10.37 -18.15
N ILE A 38 3.77 -11.24 -18.69
CA ILE A 38 4.11 -12.52 -18.05
C ILE A 38 4.68 -12.29 -16.64
N LEU A 39 5.51 -11.25 -16.46
CA LEU A 39 6.01 -10.85 -15.15
C LEU A 39 4.89 -10.54 -14.16
N GLN A 40 3.82 -9.85 -14.60
CA GLN A 40 2.68 -9.57 -13.72
C GLN A 40 1.92 -10.83 -13.33
N VAL A 41 1.79 -11.79 -14.25
CA VAL A 41 1.20 -13.10 -13.93
C VAL A 41 2.05 -13.80 -12.88
N PHE A 42 3.38 -13.82 -13.04
CA PHE A 42 4.29 -14.40 -12.05
C PHE A 42 4.18 -13.72 -10.67
N LEU A 43 4.18 -12.37 -10.63
CA LEU A 43 4.04 -11.60 -9.39
C LEU A 43 2.67 -11.84 -8.72
N LEU A 44 1.61 -11.95 -9.52
CA LEU A 44 0.27 -12.28 -9.02
C LEU A 44 0.21 -13.70 -8.47
N THR A 45 0.83 -14.68 -9.15
CA THR A 45 0.95 -16.05 -8.64
C THR A 45 1.72 -16.07 -7.32
N ASN A 46 2.82 -15.31 -7.20
CA ASN A 46 3.57 -15.18 -5.96
C ASN A 46 2.71 -14.58 -4.83
N LEU A 47 1.95 -13.52 -5.12
CA LEU A 47 0.97 -12.95 -4.18
C LEU A 47 -0.04 -14.01 -3.73
N LEU A 48 -0.66 -14.73 -4.68
CA LEU A 48 -1.67 -15.74 -4.37
C LEU A 48 -1.09 -16.88 -3.53
N LEU A 49 0.13 -17.34 -3.84
CA LEU A 49 0.81 -18.37 -3.07
C LEU A 49 1.05 -17.93 -1.62
N HIS A 50 1.60 -16.73 -1.41
CA HIS A 50 1.88 -16.20 -0.07
C HIS A 50 0.61 -15.83 0.71
N THR A 51 -0.47 -15.45 0.04
CA THR A 51 -1.73 -15.11 0.71
C THR A 51 -2.60 -16.34 1.00
N SER A 52 -2.46 -17.43 0.24
CA SER A 52 -3.27 -18.65 0.40
C SER A 52 -2.58 -19.79 1.14
N VAL A 53 -1.29 -20.07 0.86
CA VAL A 53 -0.60 -21.25 1.39
C VAL A 53 0.14 -20.95 2.68
N TYR A 54 0.89 -19.84 2.72
CA TYR A 54 1.75 -19.49 3.85
C TYR A 54 1.03 -19.25 5.19
N PRO A 55 -0.23 -18.78 5.24
CA PRO A 55 -0.98 -18.75 6.50
C PRO A 55 -1.12 -20.12 7.16
N PHE A 56 -1.26 -21.20 6.38
CA PHE A 56 -1.30 -22.56 6.94
C PHE A 56 0.05 -22.94 7.55
N PHE A 57 1.16 -22.59 6.89
CA PHE A 57 2.51 -22.83 7.40
C PHE A 57 2.81 -22.06 8.69
N LEU A 58 2.31 -20.83 8.81
CA LEU A 58 2.37 -20.04 10.04
C LEU A 58 1.58 -20.71 11.18
N VAL A 59 0.36 -21.19 10.91
CA VAL A 59 -0.44 -21.92 11.93
C VAL A 59 0.26 -23.19 12.39
N ILE A 60 0.84 -23.97 11.48
CA ILE A 60 1.59 -25.19 11.84
C ILE A 60 2.81 -24.83 12.70
N TYR A 61 3.52 -23.75 12.36
CA TYR A 61 4.65 -23.26 13.18
C TYR A 61 4.20 -22.93 14.60
N GLN A 62 3.09 -22.21 14.76
CA GLN A 62 2.52 -21.85 16.06
C GLN A 62 2.13 -23.06 16.92
N ILE A 63 1.75 -24.18 16.29
CA ILE A 63 1.44 -25.43 16.99
C ILE A 63 2.73 -26.16 17.40
N LYS A 64 3.79 -26.06 16.58
CA LYS A 64 5.03 -26.83 16.76
C LYS A 64 6.10 -26.14 17.61
N ILE A 65 6.03 -24.82 17.77
CA ILE A 65 6.99 -24.05 18.56
C ILE A 65 6.92 -24.47 20.04
N ASP A 66 8.07 -24.49 20.70
CA ASP A 66 8.17 -24.80 22.13
C ASP A 66 7.23 -23.88 22.94
N PRO A 67 6.30 -24.43 23.75
CA PRO A 67 5.44 -23.64 24.60
C PRO A 67 6.18 -22.64 25.51
N ASN A 68 7.42 -22.96 25.90
CA ASN A 68 8.27 -22.14 26.76
C ASN A 68 9.03 -21.03 26.02
N ASP A 69 9.12 -21.09 24.68
CA ASP A 69 9.71 -20.01 23.86
C ASP A 69 8.70 -18.86 23.68
N LEU A 70 8.49 -18.10 24.74
CA LEU A 70 7.56 -16.97 24.76
C LEU A 70 7.92 -15.90 23.72
N LEU A 71 9.22 -15.67 23.48
CA LEU A 71 9.68 -14.65 22.54
C LEU A 71 9.39 -15.05 21.09
N GLY A 72 9.71 -16.28 20.70
CA GLY A 72 9.41 -16.79 19.37
C GLY A 72 7.91 -16.84 19.10
N ARG A 73 7.12 -17.24 20.09
CA ARG A 73 5.65 -17.28 20.00
C ARG A 73 5.01 -15.92 19.81
N THR A 74 5.39 -14.95 20.64
CA THR A 74 4.85 -13.58 20.55
C THR A 74 5.25 -12.91 19.25
N THR A 75 6.50 -13.10 18.80
CA THR A 75 7.00 -12.61 17.51
C THR A 75 6.22 -13.21 16.34
N SER A 76 6.08 -14.54 16.30
CA SER A 76 5.33 -15.22 15.24
C SER A 76 3.83 -14.86 15.27
N LEU A 77 3.25 -14.62 16.44
CA LEU A 77 1.84 -14.19 16.55
C LEU A 77 1.66 -12.77 15.98
N ALA A 78 2.58 -11.84 16.29
CA ALA A 78 2.57 -10.50 15.74
C ALA A 78 2.68 -10.52 14.21
N ILE A 79 3.58 -11.33 13.66
CA ILE A 79 3.72 -11.54 12.21
C ILE A 79 2.42 -12.12 11.62
N SER A 80 1.82 -13.11 12.28
CA SER A 80 0.58 -13.74 11.82
C SER A 80 -0.57 -12.74 11.75
N LEU A 81 -0.74 -11.90 12.78
CA LEU A 81 -1.75 -10.84 12.80
C LEU A 81 -1.50 -9.78 11.72
N PHE A 82 -0.24 -9.41 11.49
CA PHE A 82 0.14 -8.50 10.41
C PHE A 82 -0.24 -9.08 9.05
N CYS A 83 0.07 -10.36 8.79
CA CYS A 83 -0.29 -11.06 7.57
C CYS A 83 -1.81 -11.17 7.38
N VAL A 84 -2.57 -11.50 8.42
CA VAL A 84 -4.04 -11.52 8.38
C VAL A 84 -4.58 -10.16 7.97
N ASN A 85 -4.10 -9.08 8.59
CA ASN A 85 -4.51 -7.72 8.25
C ASN A 85 -4.18 -7.37 6.78
N ALA A 86 -2.95 -7.66 6.33
CA ALA A 86 -2.52 -7.44 4.96
C ALA A 86 -3.41 -8.18 3.94
N VAL A 87 -3.68 -9.47 4.19
CA VAL A 87 -4.55 -10.31 3.35
C VAL A 87 -5.98 -9.78 3.35
N SER A 88 -6.54 -9.45 4.51
CA SER A 88 -7.91 -8.90 4.61
C SER A 88 -8.06 -7.60 3.80
N LYS A 89 -7.10 -6.67 3.93
CA LYS A 89 -7.13 -5.40 3.21
C LYS A 89 -7.05 -5.60 1.69
N ILE A 90 -6.11 -6.40 1.20
CA ILE A 90 -5.96 -6.60 -0.24
C ILE A 90 -7.13 -7.37 -0.85
N LEU A 91 -7.70 -8.35 -0.13
CA LEU A 91 -8.92 -9.03 -0.53
C LEU A 91 -10.12 -8.08 -0.58
N PHE A 92 -10.21 -7.14 0.36
CA PHE A 92 -11.25 -6.12 0.34
C PHE A 92 -11.14 -5.22 -0.90
N VAL A 93 -9.94 -4.74 -1.21
CA VAL A 93 -9.68 -3.97 -2.44
C VAL A 93 -10.02 -4.80 -3.68
N ALA A 94 -9.60 -6.06 -3.73
CA ALA A 94 -9.89 -6.96 -4.85
C ALA A 94 -11.38 -7.22 -5.03
N ARG A 95 -12.14 -7.40 -3.94
CA ARG A 95 -13.59 -7.63 -3.97
C ARG A 95 -14.35 -6.38 -4.43
N HIS A 96 -13.91 -5.21 -4.00
CA HIS A 96 -14.60 -3.93 -4.24
C HIS A 96 -13.96 -3.09 -5.35
N TYR A 97 -13.12 -3.68 -6.20
CA TYR A 97 -12.36 -2.94 -7.24
C TYR A 97 -13.26 -2.16 -8.22
N LYS A 98 -14.46 -2.67 -8.54
CA LYS A 98 -15.41 -2.00 -9.43
C LYS A 98 -15.96 -0.71 -8.80
N GLU A 99 -16.32 -0.77 -7.52
CA GLU A 99 -16.80 0.41 -6.78
C GLU A 99 -15.69 1.43 -6.59
N LEU A 100 -14.48 0.95 -6.24
CA LEU A 100 -13.29 1.79 -6.18
C LEU A 100 -13.03 2.52 -7.50
N ARG A 101 -13.16 1.81 -8.63
CA ARG A 101 -13.03 2.40 -9.96
C ARG A 101 -14.09 3.46 -10.22
N LYS A 102 -15.35 3.25 -9.83
CA LYS A 102 -16.41 4.26 -9.98
C LYS A 102 -16.10 5.52 -9.16
N ILE A 103 -15.67 5.36 -7.91
CA ILE A 103 -15.26 6.47 -7.03
C ILE A 103 -14.12 7.26 -7.67
N ILE A 104 -13.07 6.57 -8.15
CA ILE A 104 -11.95 7.24 -8.81
C ILE A 104 -12.43 8.02 -10.04
N HIS A 105 -13.26 7.43 -10.91
CA HIS A 105 -13.79 8.15 -12.08
C HIS A 105 -14.64 9.36 -11.70
N LYS A 106 -15.43 9.26 -10.63
CA LYS A 106 -16.22 10.36 -10.12
C LYS A 106 -15.35 11.51 -9.63
N LEU A 107 -14.28 11.20 -8.90
CA LEU A 107 -13.30 12.18 -8.45
C LEU A 107 -12.51 12.79 -9.62
N ILE A 108 -12.26 12.03 -10.70
CA ILE A 108 -11.64 12.53 -11.93
C ILE A 108 -12.50 13.60 -12.60
N LYS A 109 -13.82 13.41 -12.65
CA LYS A 109 -14.75 14.38 -13.24
C LYS A 109 -14.63 15.77 -12.60
N TYR A 110 -14.33 15.82 -11.31
CA TYR A 110 -14.24 17.06 -10.52
C TYR A 110 -12.81 17.56 -10.30
N PHE A 111 -11.83 16.88 -10.88
CA PHE A 111 -10.43 17.26 -10.72
C PHE A 111 -10.10 18.52 -11.54
N PRO A 112 -9.53 19.58 -10.93
CA PRO A 112 -9.23 20.81 -11.66
C PRO A 112 -8.06 20.61 -12.64
N THR A 113 -8.32 20.81 -13.93
CA THR A 113 -7.35 20.62 -15.01
C THR A 113 -6.66 21.92 -15.46
N THR A 114 -7.17 23.08 -15.07
CA THR A 114 -6.60 24.40 -15.39
C THR A 114 -5.75 24.92 -14.23
N SER A 115 -4.73 25.74 -14.51
CA SER A 115 -3.87 26.30 -13.46
C SER A 115 -4.68 27.11 -12.42
N ASP A 116 -5.60 27.96 -12.87
CA ASP A 116 -6.45 28.74 -11.99
C ASP A 116 -7.38 27.85 -11.13
N GLY A 117 -7.89 26.76 -11.72
CA GLY A 117 -8.62 25.74 -10.98
C GLY A 117 -7.76 25.11 -9.89
N GLN A 118 -6.52 24.74 -10.19
CA GLN A 118 -5.61 24.14 -9.22
C GLN A 118 -5.24 25.09 -8.08
N LYS A 119 -5.08 26.38 -8.37
CA LYS A 119 -4.89 27.43 -7.34
C LYS A 119 -6.13 27.56 -6.46
N ASN A 120 -7.32 27.59 -7.05
CA ASN A 120 -8.57 27.68 -6.31
C ASN A 120 -8.83 26.47 -5.39
N PHE A 121 -8.38 25.29 -5.80
CA PHE A 121 -8.43 24.06 -4.99
C PHE A 121 -7.27 23.91 -4.01
N ASN A 122 -6.30 24.84 -3.99
CA ASN A 122 -5.03 24.70 -3.27
C ASN A 122 -4.35 23.34 -3.54
N LEU A 123 -4.45 22.87 -4.78
CA LEU A 123 -4.16 21.50 -5.15
C LEU A 123 -2.70 21.12 -4.90
N HIS A 124 -1.78 22.04 -5.14
CA HIS A 124 -0.36 21.79 -4.98
C HIS A 124 0.03 21.52 -3.51
N TYR A 125 -0.57 22.25 -2.56
CA TYR A 125 -0.35 22.03 -1.14
C TYR A 125 -0.89 20.66 -0.70
N GLU A 126 -2.11 20.33 -1.10
CA GLU A 126 -2.78 19.08 -0.74
C GLU A 126 -2.06 17.87 -1.37
N PHE A 127 -1.64 17.99 -2.64
CA PHE A 127 -0.83 16.99 -3.32
C PHE A 127 0.51 16.76 -2.60
N LYS A 128 1.26 17.82 -2.26
CA LYS A 128 2.54 17.71 -1.56
C LYS A 128 2.37 17.08 -0.18
N THR A 129 1.31 17.44 0.53
CA THR A 129 1.00 16.89 1.86
C THR A 129 0.68 15.40 1.77
N MET A 130 -0.24 15.02 0.87
CA MET A 130 -0.59 13.62 0.60
C MET A 130 0.64 12.82 0.20
N ARG A 131 1.43 13.32 -0.76
CA ARG A 131 2.67 12.67 -1.23
C ARG A 131 3.64 12.39 -0.09
N ARG A 132 3.84 13.38 0.79
CA ARG A 132 4.72 13.26 1.95
C ARG A 132 4.22 12.18 2.91
N VAL A 133 2.94 12.21 3.27
CA VAL A 133 2.32 11.23 4.19
C VAL A 133 2.41 9.81 3.60
N SER A 134 2.02 9.64 2.34
CA SER A 134 2.13 8.37 1.61
C SER A 134 3.56 7.86 1.55
N SER A 135 4.54 8.74 1.31
CA SER A 135 5.95 8.36 1.24
C SER A 135 6.49 7.95 2.60
N ILE A 136 6.18 8.69 3.67
CA ILE A 136 6.58 8.33 5.05
C ILE A 136 6.00 6.96 5.40
N MET A 137 4.70 6.76 5.18
CA MET A 137 4.04 5.49 5.48
C MET A 137 4.69 4.33 4.74
N LEU A 138 4.95 4.51 3.43
CA LEU A 138 5.58 3.49 2.60
C LEU A 138 7.00 3.15 3.09
N TRP A 139 7.85 4.16 3.24
CA TRP A 139 9.25 3.95 3.59
C TRP A 139 9.43 3.42 5.00
N THR A 140 8.58 3.83 5.95
CA THR A 140 8.60 3.26 7.30
C THR A 140 8.32 1.76 7.28
N HIS A 141 7.28 1.31 6.58
CA HIS A 141 6.95 -0.13 6.55
C HIS A 141 7.97 -0.95 5.76
N LEU A 142 8.46 -0.43 4.63
CA LEU A 142 9.53 -1.10 3.87
C LEU A 142 10.83 -1.20 4.67
N SER A 143 11.21 -0.12 5.37
CA SER A 143 12.43 -0.13 6.18
C SER A 143 12.31 -1.09 7.35
N THR A 144 11.16 -1.14 8.03
CA THR A 144 10.92 -2.12 9.10
C THR A 144 11.02 -3.56 8.58
N ALA A 145 10.47 -3.85 7.41
CA ALA A 145 10.56 -5.18 6.81
C ALA A 145 12.01 -5.56 6.48
N VAL A 146 12.74 -4.66 5.82
CA VAL A 146 14.17 -4.84 5.52
C VAL A 146 14.96 -5.08 6.81
N LEU A 147 14.75 -4.28 7.86
CA LEU A 147 15.45 -4.49 9.13
C LEU A 147 15.15 -5.88 9.74
N PHE A 148 13.91 -6.33 9.68
CA PHE A 148 13.51 -7.65 10.15
C PHE A 148 14.16 -8.77 9.32
N ASP A 149 14.12 -8.64 8.00
CA ASP A 149 14.72 -9.55 7.04
C ASP A 149 16.22 -9.72 7.25
N PHE A 150 16.94 -8.62 7.48
CA PHE A 150 18.40 -8.61 7.67
C PHE A 150 18.84 -8.83 9.12
N THR A 151 17.92 -8.96 10.08
CA THR A 151 18.30 -9.20 11.48
C THR A 151 19.12 -10.50 11.65
N PRO A 152 18.73 -11.66 11.09
CA PRO A 152 19.54 -12.88 11.21
C PRO A 152 20.99 -12.75 10.68
N PRO A 153 21.26 -12.26 9.44
CA PRO A 153 22.63 -12.12 8.97
C PRO A 153 23.43 -11.07 9.73
N ILE A 154 22.80 -9.98 10.20
CA ILE A 154 23.48 -8.97 11.03
C ILE A 154 23.90 -9.58 12.37
N THR A 155 22.98 -10.26 13.06
CA THR A 155 23.26 -10.95 14.32
C THR A 155 24.36 -11.99 14.14
N PHE A 156 24.28 -12.80 13.09
CA PHE A 156 25.34 -13.77 12.78
C PHE A 156 26.69 -13.09 12.56
N GLY A 157 26.73 -11.99 11.79
CA GLY A 157 27.97 -11.25 11.54
C GLY A 157 28.62 -10.72 12.82
N ILE A 158 27.82 -10.15 13.72
CA ILE A 158 28.28 -9.66 15.04
C ILE A 158 28.82 -10.82 15.89
N GLU A 159 28.08 -11.92 15.97
CA GLU A 159 28.49 -13.09 16.75
C GLU A 159 29.76 -13.76 16.18
N TYR A 160 29.88 -13.82 14.85
CA TYR A 160 31.06 -14.33 14.16
C TYR A 160 32.29 -13.47 14.49
N MET A 161 32.17 -12.14 14.41
CA MET A 161 33.24 -11.22 14.80
C MET A 161 33.64 -11.37 16.27
N ASN A 162 32.65 -11.42 17.18
CA ASN A 162 32.90 -11.59 18.63
C ASN A 162 33.53 -12.94 18.98
N SER A 163 33.31 -13.97 18.16
CA SER A 163 33.92 -15.30 18.33
C SER A 163 35.36 -15.40 17.79
N GLY A 164 35.92 -14.33 17.23
CA GLY A 164 37.21 -14.39 16.53
C GLY A 164 37.16 -15.23 15.25
N GLY A 165 35.99 -15.32 14.60
CA GLY A 165 35.79 -16.07 13.36
C GLY A 165 35.58 -17.58 13.52
N THR A 166 35.28 -18.04 14.74
CA THR A 166 35.09 -19.48 15.05
C THR A 166 33.63 -19.93 15.06
N LYS A 167 32.68 -18.99 15.11
CA LYS A 167 31.24 -19.28 15.07
C LYS A 167 30.87 -19.93 13.74
N GLN A 168 30.21 -21.09 13.80
CA GLN A 168 29.65 -21.73 12.62
C GLN A 168 28.37 -21.03 12.17
N PHE A 169 28.10 -21.07 10.86
CA PHE A 169 26.90 -20.48 10.28
C PHE A 169 25.65 -21.08 10.91
N ASN A 170 24.78 -20.21 11.41
CA ASN A 170 23.51 -20.61 11.98
C ASN A 170 22.41 -20.40 10.92
N PHE A 171 21.73 -21.47 10.53
CA PHE A 171 20.67 -21.47 9.51
C PHE A 171 19.36 -20.87 10.05
N ILE A 172 19.43 -19.69 10.67
CA ILE A 172 18.28 -18.95 11.21
C ILE A 172 17.58 -18.21 10.07
N LEU A 173 16.28 -18.46 9.96
CA LEU A 173 15.37 -17.72 9.08
C LEU A 173 14.79 -16.49 9.80
N PRO A 174 14.50 -15.38 9.09
CA PRO A 174 13.95 -14.17 9.70
C PRO A 174 12.56 -14.40 10.28
N TYR A 175 11.73 -15.22 9.64
CA TYR A 175 10.38 -15.52 10.11
C TYR A 175 10.26 -16.98 10.56
N GLY A 176 9.66 -17.14 11.74
CA GLY A 176 9.23 -18.44 12.24
C GLY A 176 8.06 -18.99 11.43
N ILE A 177 8.38 -19.77 10.40
CA ILE A 177 7.42 -20.43 9.50
C ILE A 177 7.82 -21.90 9.38
N TRP A 178 6.83 -22.78 9.43
CA TRP A 178 7.06 -24.20 9.25
C TRP A 178 7.09 -24.53 7.76
N TYR A 179 8.05 -25.35 7.33
CA TYR A 179 8.15 -25.82 5.96
C TYR A 179 8.08 -27.35 5.91
N PRO A 180 7.50 -27.93 4.84
CA PRO A 180 7.50 -29.37 4.64
C PRO A 180 8.85 -29.92 4.19
N TRP A 181 9.84 -29.05 3.93
CA TRP A 181 11.23 -29.42 3.64
C TRP A 181 12.15 -28.95 4.76
N ASP A 182 13.30 -29.62 4.87
CA ASP A 182 14.37 -29.20 5.78
C ASP A 182 15.22 -28.10 5.14
N HIS A 183 15.11 -26.89 5.69
CA HIS A 183 15.87 -25.72 5.25
C HIS A 183 17.33 -25.74 5.73
N GLN A 184 17.67 -26.57 6.72
CA GLN A 184 19.03 -26.69 7.27
C GLN A 184 19.84 -27.79 6.57
N ALA A 185 19.19 -28.64 5.77
CA ALA A 185 19.83 -29.76 5.06
C ALA A 185 20.98 -29.33 4.12
N SER A 186 20.90 -28.13 3.54
CA SER A 186 21.98 -27.57 2.72
C SER A 186 21.90 -26.05 2.62
N ALA A 187 23.03 -25.42 2.29
CA ALA A 187 23.09 -23.98 2.01
C ALA A 187 22.13 -23.56 0.88
N ILE A 188 21.92 -24.41 -0.13
CA ILE A 188 20.99 -24.12 -1.24
C ILE A 188 19.55 -24.07 -0.73
N MET A 189 19.14 -25.05 0.08
CA MET A 189 17.79 -25.09 0.66
C MET A 189 17.55 -23.93 1.62
N PHE A 190 18.57 -23.54 2.39
CA PHE A 190 18.50 -22.36 3.23
C PHE A 190 18.30 -21.08 2.41
N VAL A 191 19.14 -20.85 1.40
CA VAL A 191 19.04 -19.66 0.54
C VAL A 191 17.69 -19.62 -0.17
N PHE A 192 17.22 -20.74 -0.70
CA PHE A 192 15.90 -20.83 -1.32
C PHE A 192 14.78 -20.43 -0.34
N THR A 193 14.80 -20.98 0.88
CA THR A 193 13.78 -20.70 1.89
C THR A 193 13.85 -19.25 2.35
N TYR A 194 15.07 -18.73 2.57
CA TYR A 194 15.32 -17.35 2.95
C TYR A 194 14.83 -16.36 1.88
N MET A 195 15.18 -16.57 0.61
CA MET A 195 14.70 -15.74 -0.51
C MET A 195 13.18 -15.77 -0.63
N THR A 196 12.57 -16.93 -0.38
CA THR A 196 11.10 -17.05 -0.38
C THR A 196 10.47 -16.26 0.78
N GLN A 197 11.13 -16.22 1.95
CA GLN A 197 10.69 -15.36 3.05
C GLN A 197 10.82 -13.87 2.73
N LEU A 198 11.90 -13.44 2.07
CA LEU A 198 12.03 -12.04 1.62
C LEU A 198 10.90 -11.64 0.66
N LEU A 199 10.56 -12.52 -0.28
CA LEU A 199 9.43 -12.30 -1.19
C LEU A 199 8.09 -12.25 -0.44
N GLY A 200 7.90 -13.13 0.54
CA GLY A 200 6.71 -13.14 1.40
C GLY A 200 6.59 -11.88 2.26
N SER A 201 7.69 -11.42 2.85
CA SER A 201 7.82 -10.17 3.59
C SER A 201 7.39 -8.98 2.74
N TYR A 202 7.98 -8.87 1.53
CA TYR A 202 7.62 -7.83 0.57
C TYR A 202 6.13 -7.86 0.21
N VAL A 203 5.60 -9.05 -0.10
CA VAL A 203 4.18 -9.24 -0.43
C VAL A 203 3.27 -8.81 0.72
N ALA A 204 3.58 -9.20 1.95
CA ALA A 204 2.80 -8.86 3.13
C ALA A 204 2.79 -7.33 3.35
N VAL A 205 3.96 -6.69 3.28
CA VAL A 205 4.11 -5.24 3.46
C VAL A 205 3.39 -4.47 2.36
N ALA A 206 3.59 -4.83 1.09
CA ALA A 206 2.92 -4.17 -0.01
C ALA A 206 1.40 -4.37 0.05
N SER A 207 0.92 -5.57 0.39
CA SER A 207 -0.51 -5.85 0.55
C SER A 207 -1.13 -5.10 1.74
N PHE A 208 -0.35 -4.81 2.77
CA PHE A 208 -0.77 -3.98 3.90
C PHE A 208 -0.84 -2.49 3.54
N VAL A 209 0.21 -1.97 2.90
CA VAL A 209 0.40 -0.53 2.66
C VAL A 209 -0.45 -0.02 1.49
N VAL A 210 -0.55 -0.78 0.39
CA VAL A 210 -1.24 -0.32 -0.83
C VAL A 210 -2.69 0.11 -0.59
N PRO A 211 -3.54 -0.68 0.10
CA PRO A 211 -4.91 -0.27 0.40
C PRO A 211 -4.99 1.04 1.19
N ASP A 212 -4.09 1.25 2.15
CA ASP A 212 -4.05 2.47 2.96
C ASP A 212 -3.60 3.67 2.12
N LEU A 213 -2.63 3.48 1.22
CA LEU A 213 -2.21 4.52 0.27
C LEU A 213 -3.34 4.91 -0.68
N LEU A 214 -4.12 3.94 -1.18
CA LEU A 214 -5.31 4.21 -1.99
C LEU A 214 -6.34 5.03 -1.20
N LEU A 215 -6.59 4.66 0.07
CA LEU A 215 -7.50 5.37 0.94
C LEU A 215 -7.04 6.82 1.18
N ILE A 216 -5.75 7.02 1.47
CA ILE A 216 -5.16 8.36 1.66
C ILE A 216 -5.36 9.21 0.40
N SER A 217 -5.10 8.67 -0.80
CA SER A 217 -5.31 9.40 -2.06
C SER A 217 -6.77 9.81 -2.26
N ILE A 218 -7.72 8.91 -1.98
CA ILE A 218 -9.16 9.16 -2.12
C ILE A 218 -9.65 10.19 -1.11
N VAL A 219 -9.27 10.04 0.16
CA VAL A 219 -9.65 10.97 1.22
C VAL A 219 -9.07 12.36 0.96
N ALA A 220 -7.81 12.45 0.50
CA ALA A 220 -7.22 13.72 0.11
C ALA A 220 -8.02 14.43 -1.00
N LEU A 221 -8.38 13.69 -2.05
CA LEU A 221 -9.20 14.22 -3.14
C LEU A 221 -10.61 14.64 -2.68
N ALA A 222 -11.26 13.84 -1.83
CA ALA A 222 -12.56 14.19 -1.26
C ALA A 222 -12.48 15.46 -0.40
N ASN A 223 -11.47 15.56 0.47
CA ASN A 223 -11.24 16.72 1.32
C ASN A 223 -11.00 18.00 0.51
N MET A 224 -10.23 17.90 -0.59
CA MET A 224 -10.02 19.02 -1.51
C MET A 224 -11.34 19.52 -2.10
N ASN A 225 -12.20 18.60 -2.52
CA ASN A 225 -13.51 18.93 -3.07
C ASN A 225 -14.41 19.62 -2.03
N PHE A 226 -14.46 19.12 -0.79
CA PHE A 226 -15.23 19.75 0.28
C PHE A 226 -14.69 21.13 0.68
N ARG A 227 -13.38 21.31 0.70
CA ARG A 227 -12.75 22.62 0.93
C ARG A 227 -13.12 23.62 -0.16
N TYR A 228 -13.14 23.18 -1.41
CA TYR A 228 -13.54 24.02 -2.53
C TYR A 228 -15.02 24.44 -2.43
N ILE A 229 -15.92 23.52 -2.12
CA ILE A 229 -17.34 23.83 -1.86
C ILE A 229 -17.46 24.85 -0.71
N SER A 230 -16.74 24.62 0.39
CA SER A 230 -16.75 25.53 1.53
C SER A 230 -16.26 26.93 1.15
N LYS A 231 -15.24 27.04 0.31
CA LYS A 231 -14.77 28.31 -0.25
C LYS A 231 -15.86 28.99 -1.08
N LEU A 232 -16.49 28.26 -2.01
CA LEU A 232 -17.58 28.79 -2.84
C LEU A 232 -18.74 29.35 -2.01
N ILE A 233 -19.15 28.63 -0.95
CA ILE A 233 -20.23 29.08 -0.05
C ILE A 233 -19.82 30.35 0.71
N ARG A 234 -18.57 30.43 1.19
CA ARG A 234 -18.08 31.59 1.95
C ARG A 234 -17.91 32.85 1.09
N GLU A 235 -17.50 32.67 -0.16
CA GLU A 235 -17.28 33.76 -1.12
C GLU A 235 -18.57 34.15 -1.86
N PHE A 236 -19.65 33.40 -1.67
CA PHE A 236 -20.95 33.69 -2.28
C PHE A 236 -21.50 35.01 -1.74
N GLN A 237 -21.63 36.00 -2.64
CA GLN A 237 -22.25 37.30 -2.34
C GLN A 237 -23.62 37.37 -3.03
N PRO A 238 -24.73 37.25 -2.27
CA PRO A 238 -26.05 37.28 -2.85
C PRO A 238 -26.36 38.67 -3.42
N THR A 239 -26.90 38.68 -4.63
CA THR A 239 -27.35 39.89 -5.35
C THR A 239 -28.85 40.16 -5.17
N GLY A 240 -29.58 39.22 -4.57
CA GLY A 240 -31.04 39.24 -4.41
C GLY A 240 -31.80 38.81 -5.67
N THR A 241 -31.12 38.19 -6.63
CA THR A 241 -31.70 37.82 -7.94
C THR A 241 -31.97 36.32 -8.05
N ASN A 242 -32.76 35.90 -9.04
CA ASN A 242 -32.97 34.47 -9.33
C ASN A 242 -31.67 33.73 -9.71
N GLU A 243 -30.62 34.45 -10.09
CA GLU A 243 -29.30 33.86 -10.38
C GLU A 243 -28.61 33.34 -9.12
N ASP A 244 -28.93 33.91 -7.95
CA ASP A 244 -28.44 33.44 -6.65
C ASP A 244 -28.94 32.03 -6.36
N PHE A 245 -30.25 31.77 -6.55
CA PHE A 245 -30.84 30.44 -6.37
C PHE A 245 -30.26 29.41 -7.33
N LYS A 246 -29.98 29.82 -8.58
CA LYS A 246 -29.35 28.95 -9.58
C LYS A 246 -27.93 28.58 -9.18
N SER A 247 -27.14 29.56 -8.72
CA SER A 247 -25.76 29.37 -8.29
C SER A 247 -25.67 28.51 -7.02
N LEU A 248 -26.54 28.76 -6.03
CA LEU A 248 -26.65 27.93 -4.83
C LEU A 248 -27.07 26.49 -5.16
N GLY A 249 -28.02 26.33 -6.09
CA GLY A 249 -28.45 25.02 -6.57
C GLY A 249 -27.33 24.22 -7.24
N GLN A 250 -26.43 24.88 -7.98
CA GLN A 250 -25.24 24.24 -8.55
C GLN A 250 -24.25 23.76 -7.48
N ILE A 251 -24.00 24.57 -6.44
CA ILE A 251 -23.14 24.20 -5.31
C ILE A 251 -23.75 23.01 -4.56
N LEU A 252 -25.06 23.03 -4.30
CA LEU A 252 -25.76 21.96 -3.61
C LEU A 252 -25.72 20.65 -4.41
N HIS A 253 -25.96 20.74 -5.73
CA HIS A 253 -25.88 19.58 -6.63
C HIS A 253 -24.45 19.00 -6.68
N TYR A 254 -23.42 19.86 -6.70
CA TYR A 254 -22.03 19.44 -6.66
C TYR A 254 -21.70 18.67 -5.37
N HIS A 255 -22.13 19.21 -4.22
CA HIS A 255 -21.99 18.56 -2.91
C HIS A 255 -22.69 17.19 -2.86
N ASP A 256 -23.95 17.13 -3.31
CA ASP A 256 -24.74 15.90 -3.36
C ASP A 256 -24.12 14.85 -4.27
N ASP A 257 -23.53 15.27 -5.39
CA ASP A 257 -22.85 14.32 -6.26
C ASP A 257 -21.59 13.79 -5.59
N ILE A 258 -20.75 14.59 -4.93
CA ILE A 258 -19.55 14.05 -4.26
C ILE A 258 -19.87 13.05 -3.13
N LEU A 259 -20.99 13.22 -2.44
CA LEU A 259 -21.38 12.34 -1.33
C LEU A 259 -21.99 11.00 -1.76
N LYS A 260 -22.63 10.95 -2.93
CA LYS A 260 -23.31 9.74 -3.45
C LYS A 260 -22.36 8.83 -4.21
#